data_AF-A0A8H4B9H2-F1
#
_entry.id   AF-A0A8H4B9H2-F1
#
_cell.length_a   1.000
_cell.length_b   1.000
_cell.length_c   1.000
_cell.angle_alpha   90.00
_cell.angle_beta   90.00
_cell.angle_gamma   90.00
#
_symmetry.space_group_name_H-M   'P 1'
#
loop_
_entity.id
_entity.type
_entity.pdbx_description
1 polymer ?
#
loop_
_entity_poly.entity_id
_entity_poly.type
_entity_poly.pdbx_seq_one_letter_code
_entity_poly.pdbx_strand_id
1 'polypeptide(L)'
;MMKSFFLKKAFDKREDVVSSTLKKQALQGKAQAQYALGKKCITGKDQVSDHDRSIALDWFQKAAESGHGAAQHELALAYQHGLGTPHDPVRALQWFTESATTHDHGDAQYQLGTLYYYGICGVPQDYAMAHQWFLRASSNLHSSSSSSLGAAQNSLGFLYQRGWGVEQDHHQALQWFIKAASNNNSNAQNQIGVYHKKGLGGLKVDHRLAFEWYSKSAKNGNSSGQCNLAWMYYDGYGTKQDYVKAMKWFLMAADKHSHDAQLQVGVMYLNGLGVKPDTMMALNYLTLAIENGNQHAQEYKDYLSGLLDNEKVETPAASFSNITTMTHKKSMSMDDTTTTTLRLYTTNGAPSHHIPAKHHSHQT
;
A
#
# COMPACT_ATOMS: atom_id res chain seq x y z
N MET A 1 -12.00 -28.46 33.16
CA MET A 1 -10.53 -28.22 33.17
C MET A 1 -9.70 -29.38 32.64
N MET A 2 -9.92 -30.64 33.06
CA MET A 2 -9.09 -31.77 32.60
C MET A 2 -9.08 -31.98 31.06
N LYS A 3 -10.22 -31.89 30.35
CA LYS A 3 -10.26 -32.06 28.88
C LYS A 3 -9.39 -31.05 28.11
N SER A 4 -9.31 -29.80 28.56
CA SER A 4 -8.49 -28.73 27.95
C SER A 4 -6.98 -28.97 28.14
N PHE A 5 -6.58 -29.51 29.29
CA PHE A 5 -5.19 -29.85 29.59
C PHE A 5 -4.69 -31.04 28.77
N PHE A 6 -5.52 -32.08 28.58
CA PHE A 6 -5.18 -33.22 27.73
C PHE A 6 -5.12 -32.85 26.24
N LEU A 7 -5.99 -31.95 25.78
CA LEU A 7 -5.95 -31.43 24.41
C LEU A 7 -4.68 -30.62 24.15
N LYS A 8 -4.29 -29.74 25.08
CA LYS A 8 -3.05 -28.94 24.97
C LYS A 8 -1.80 -29.83 24.98
N LYS A 9 -1.72 -30.80 25.89
CA LYS A 9 -0.58 -31.74 25.97
C LYS A 9 -0.49 -32.69 24.76
N ALA A 10 -1.64 -33.03 24.15
CA ALA A 10 -1.68 -33.79 22.90
C ALA A 10 -1.35 -32.93 21.68
N PHE A 11 -1.68 -31.64 21.71
CA PHE A 11 -1.32 -30.65 20.70
C PHE A 11 0.19 -30.40 20.71
N ASP A 12 0.77 -30.10 21.88
CA ASP A 12 2.22 -29.88 22.07
C ASP A 12 3.04 -31.11 21.63
N LYS A 13 2.61 -32.33 22.00
CA LYS A 13 3.25 -33.58 21.53
C LYS A 13 3.12 -33.80 20.02
N ARG A 14 2.00 -33.40 19.39
CA ARG A 14 1.85 -33.49 17.93
C ARG A 14 2.73 -32.45 17.23
N GLU A 15 2.87 -31.26 17.81
CA GLU A 15 3.70 -30.19 17.27
C GLU A 15 5.19 -30.57 17.29
N ASP A 16 5.65 -31.23 18.35
CA ASP A 16 7.02 -31.78 18.45
C ASP A 16 7.27 -32.92 17.45
N VAL A 17 6.32 -33.84 17.27
CA VAL A 17 6.45 -34.95 16.32
C VAL A 17 6.39 -34.46 14.87
N VAL A 18 5.53 -33.49 14.55
CA VAL A 18 5.45 -32.85 13.23
C VAL A 18 6.74 -32.07 12.95
N SER A 19 7.28 -31.36 13.94
CA SER A 19 8.57 -30.65 13.83
C SER A 19 9.75 -31.63 13.58
N SER A 20 9.78 -32.76 14.28
CA SER A 20 10.83 -33.79 14.12
C SER A 20 10.75 -34.52 12.77
N THR A 21 9.54 -34.80 12.29
CA THR A 21 9.30 -35.44 10.99
C THR A 21 9.64 -34.49 9.85
N LEU A 22 9.24 -33.22 9.96
CA LEU A 22 9.58 -32.18 8.99
C LEU A 22 11.09 -32.00 8.88
N LYS A 23 11.80 -31.95 10.01
CA LYS A 23 13.27 -31.86 10.04
C LYS A 23 13.92 -33.06 9.37
N LYS A 24 13.43 -34.27 9.63
CA LYS A 24 13.92 -35.49 8.96
C LYS A 24 13.73 -35.42 7.45
N GLN A 25 12.55 -34.98 6.98
CA GLN A 25 12.27 -34.84 5.56
C GLN A 25 13.13 -33.76 4.88
N ALA A 26 13.35 -32.63 5.57
CA ALA A 26 14.21 -31.56 5.07
C ALA A 26 15.67 -32.02 4.93
N LEU A 27 16.17 -32.78 5.91
CA LEU A 27 17.50 -33.41 5.88
C LEU A 27 17.63 -34.49 4.80
N GLN A 28 16.52 -35.10 4.39
CA GLN A 28 16.46 -36.05 3.27
C GLN A 28 16.39 -35.37 1.89
N GLY A 29 16.48 -34.03 1.83
CA GLY A 29 16.47 -33.31 0.55
C GLY A 29 15.08 -32.98 0.00
N LYS A 30 14.00 -33.18 0.76
CA LYS A 30 12.65 -32.84 0.26
C LYS A 30 12.45 -31.33 0.24
N ALA A 31 12.41 -30.74 -0.96
CA ALA A 31 12.36 -29.29 -1.16
C ALA A 31 11.16 -28.62 -0.42
N GLN A 32 9.97 -29.22 -0.46
CA GLN A 32 8.80 -28.72 0.28
C GLN A 32 9.04 -28.68 1.80
N ALA A 33 9.71 -29.70 2.35
CA ALA A 33 9.99 -29.77 3.78
C ALA A 33 11.07 -28.76 4.18
N GLN A 34 12.08 -28.55 3.33
CA GLN A 34 13.10 -27.52 3.51
C GLN A 34 12.46 -26.12 3.51
N TYR A 35 11.62 -25.82 2.51
CA TYR A 35 10.88 -24.55 2.46
C TYR A 35 10.03 -24.34 3.72
N ALA A 36 9.23 -25.33 4.12
CA ALA A 36 8.38 -25.23 5.30
C ALA A 36 9.19 -25.03 6.59
N LEU A 37 10.38 -25.62 6.69
CA LEU A 37 11.27 -25.45 7.84
C LEU A 37 11.89 -24.04 7.85
N GLY A 38 12.27 -23.51 6.68
CA GLY A 38 12.69 -22.12 6.52
C GLY A 38 11.60 -21.13 6.94
N LYS A 39 10.35 -21.33 6.49
CA LYS A 39 9.21 -20.51 6.93
C LYS A 39 9.02 -20.59 8.44
N LYS A 40 9.09 -21.79 9.04
CA LYS A 40 8.94 -21.96 10.49
C LYS A 40 9.98 -21.18 11.30
N CYS A 41 11.18 -20.97 10.78
CA CYS A 41 12.22 -20.20 11.48
C CYS A 41 11.86 -18.71 11.64
N ILE A 42 11.06 -18.17 10.72
CA ILE A 42 10.72 -16.74 10.65
C ILE A 42 9.25 -16.45 10.99
N THR A 43 8.35 -17.45 10.99
CA THR A 43 6.93 -17.26 11.32
C THR A 43 6.67 -17.36 12.82
N GLY A 44 5.73 -16.55 13.34
CA GLY A 44 5.27 -16.62 14.73
C GLY A 44 6.19 -15.96 15.75
N LYS A 45 7.13 -15.12 15.29
CA LYS A 45 8.03 -14.33 16.14
C LYS A 45 7.71 -12.85 15.99
N ASP A 46 7.56 -12.15 17.12
CA ASP A 46 7.32 -10.70 17.12
C ASP A 46 8.51 -9.93 16.53
N GLN A 47 9.74 -10.43 16.75
CA GLN A 47 10.95 -9.97 16.07
C GLN A 47 11.79 -11.18 15.64
N VAL A 48 12.05 -11.28 14.34
CA VAL A 48 12.90 -12.33 13.77
C VAL A 48 14.36 -11.89 13.88
N SER A 49 15.16 -12.62 14.65
CA SER A 49 16.59 -12.35 14.81
C SER A 49 17.36 -12.60 13.50
N ASP A 50 18.50 -11.94 13.31
CA ASP A 50 19.36 -12.18 12.13
C ASP A 50 19.85 -13.62 12.07
N HIS A 51 20.06 -14.25 13.23
CA HIS A 51 20.40 -15.66 13.32
C HIS A 51 19.30 -16.56 12.74
N ASP A 52 18.03 -16.29 13.09
CA ASP A 52 16.90 -17.04 12.56
C ASP A 52 16.70 -16.80 11.05
N ARG A 53 16.96 -15.58 10.58
CA ARG A 53 16.93 -15.26 9.14
C ARG A 53 18.01 -16.03 8.39
N SER A 54 19.22 -16.11 8.94
CA SER A 54 20.32 -16.89 8.37
C SER A 54 19.97 -18.38 8.28
N ILE A 55 19.40 -18.96 9.35
CA ILE A 55 18.94 -20.37 9.30
C ILE A 55 17.84 -20.56 8.25
N ALA A 56 16.89 -19.63 8.17
CA ALA A 56 15.81 -19.71 7.18
C ALA A 56 16.35 -19.65 5.75
N LEU A 57 17.30 -18.74 5.50
CA LEU A 57 18.01 -18.60 4.24
C LEU A 57 18.72 -19.89 3.82
N ASP A 58 19.42 -20.57 4.72
CA ASP A 58 20.07 -21.84 4.41
C ASP A 58 19.07 -22.91 3.93
N TRP A 59 17.88 -22.94 4.53
CA TRP A 59 16.81 -23.85 4.12
C TRP A 59 16.16 -23.44 2.81
N PHE A 60 15.95 -22.13 2.60
CA PHE A 60 15.45 -21.62 1.33
C PHE A 60 16.43 -21.86 0.19
N GLN A 61 17.73 -21.69 0.43
CA GLN A 61 18.79 -21.97 -0.54
C GLN A 61 18.73 -23.43 -1.00
N LYS A 62 18.69 -24.39 -0.07
CA LYS A 62 18.59 -25.83 -0.40
C LYS A 62 17.32 -26.15 -1.19
N ALA A 63 16.20 -25.56 -0.80
CA ALA A 63 14.93 -25.76 -1.49
C ALA A 63 14.94 -25.11 -2.89
N ALA A 64 15.53 -23.92 -3.02
CA ALA A 64 15.65 -23.16 -4.25
C ALA A 64 16.54 -23.87 -5.28
N GLU A 65 17.68 -24.40 -4.84
CA GLU A 65 18.59 -25.23 -5.64
C GLU A 65 17.93 -26.54 -6.10
N SER A 66 16.92 -27.00 -5.36
CA SER A 66 16.10 -28.18 -5.72
C SER A 66 14.90 -27.83 -6.61
N GLY A 67 14.79 -26.59 -7.10
CA GLY A 67 13.70 -26.14 -7.97
C GLY A 67 12.40 -25.76 -7.25
N HIS A 68 12.45 -25.34 -5.98
CA HIS A 68 11.24 -24.90 -5.29
C HIS A 68 10.95 -23.42 -5.55
N GLY A 69 10.01 -23.12 -6.46
CA GLY A 69 9.69 -21.75 -6.88
C GLY A 69 9.39 -20.76 -5.75
N ALA A 70 8.63 -21.15 -4.73
CA ALA A 70 8.36 -20.27 -3.59
C ALA A 70 9.59 -20.05 -2.69
N ALA A 71 10.56 -20.97 -2.67
CA ALA A 71 11.80 -20.78 -1.94
C ALA A 71 12.75 -19.84 -2.69
N GLN A 72 12.79 -19.96 -4.02
CA GLN A 72 13.50 -19.01 -4.89
C GLN A 72 12.96 -17.59 -4.71
N HIS A 73 11.65 -17.41 -4.59
CA HIS A 73 11.03 -16.11 -4.30
C HIS A 73 11.44 -15.55 -2.92
N GLU A 74 11.41 -16.36 -1.85
CA GLU A 74 11.85 -15.91 -0.51
C GLU A 74 13.35 -15.56 -0.48
N LEU A 75 14.16 -16.34 -1.20
CA LEU A 75 15.59 -16.09 -1.34
C LEU A 75 15.86 -14.78 -2.10
N ALA A 76 15.09 -14.51 -3.16
CA ALA A 76 15.16 -13.25 -3.90
C ALA A 76 14.84 -12.04 -3.01
N LEU A 77 13.77 -12.12 -2.20
CA LEU A 77 13.41 -11.09 -1.23
C LEU A 77 14.51 -10.86 -0.18
N ALA A 78 15.14 -11.94 0.28
CA ALA A 78 16.22 -11.85 1.25
C ALA A 78 17.43 -11.10 0.67
N TYR A 79 17.83 -11.38 -0.57
CA TYR A 79 18.88 -10.64 -1.26
C TYR A 79 18.49 -9.18 -1.56
N GLN A 80 17.24 -8.93 -1.94
CA GLN A 80 16.73 -7.58 -2.23
C GLN A 80 16.73 -6.66 -1.01
N HIS A 81 16.52 -7.21 0.19
CA HIS A 81 16.37 -6.41 1.41
C HIS A 81 17.51 -6.62 2.41
N GLY A 82 18.47 -7.49 2.10
CA GLY A 82 19.58 -7.84 3.01
C GLY A 82 19.12 -8.60 4.26
N LEU A 83 18.11 -9.48 4.15
CA LEU A 83 17.50 -10.16 5.29
C LEU A 83 18.29 -11.43 5.66
N GLY A 84 19.29 -11.31 6.52
CA GLY A 84 20.17 -12.42 6.89
C GLY A 84 21.25 -12.74 5.85
N THR A 85 21.39 -11.88 4.83
CA THR A 85 22.42 -11.89 3.79
C THR A 85 22.79 -10.44 3.48
N PRO A 86 24.00 -10.13 2.96
CA PRO A 86 24.25 -8.82 2.35
C PRO A 86 23.23 -8.52 1.24
N HIS A 87 22.85 -7.24 1.11
CA HIS A 87 22.00 -6.76 0.03
C HIS A 87 22.68 -7.00 -1.33
N ASP A 88 22.03 -7.78 -2.20
CA ASP A 88 22.54 -8.14 -3.53
C ASP A 88 21.40 -8.08 -4.56
N PRO A 89 21.21 -6.93 -5.24
CA PRO A 89 20.11 -6.76 -6.18
C PRO A 89 20.24 -7.64 -7.42
N VAL A 90 21.47 -8.01 -7.80
CA VAL A 90 21.73 -8.83 -8.98
C VAL A 90 21.30 -10.27 -8.72
N ARG A 91 21.65 -10.82 -7.56
CA ARG A 91 21.16 -12.15 -7.14
C ARG A 91 19.65 -12.16 -6.93
N ALA A 92 19.09 -11.09 -6.35
CA ALA A 92 17.64 -10.98 -6.20
C ALA A 92 16.92 -11.08 -7.56
N LEU A 93 17.38 -10.32 -8.56
CA LEU A 93 16.83 -10.38 -9.91
C LEU A 93 16.96 -11.77 -10.54
N GLN A 94 18.10 -12.44 -10.38
CA GLN A 94 18.30 -13.81 -10.87
C GLN A 94 17.27 -14.78 -10.28
N TRP A 95 17.12 -14.79 -8.96
CA TRP A 95 16.18 -15.68 -8.29
C TRP A 95 14.72 -15.36 -8.58
N PHE A 96 14.34 -14.08 -8.70
CA PHE A 96 13.00 -13.71 -9.16
C PHE A 96 12.74 -14.19 -10.59
N THR A 97 13.72 -14.02 -11.48
CA THR A 97 13.63 -14.47 -12.88
C THR A 97 13.44 -15.97 -12.95
N GLU A 98 14.26 -16.73 -12.22
CA GLU A 98 14.16 -18.19 -12.18
C GLU A 98 12.80 -18.62 -11.63
N SER A 99 12.39 -18.10 -10.47
CA SER A 99 11.10 -18.42 -9.85
C SER A 99 9.90 -18.14 -10.76
N ALA A 100 9.91 -17.00 -11.46
CA ALA A 100 8.83 -16.58 -12.34
C ALA A 100 8.76 -17.35 -13.67
N THR A 101 9.91 -17.78 -14.22
CA THR A 101 10.00 -18.41 -15.54
C THR A 101 9.97 -19.93 -15.49
N THR A 102 10.65 -20.54 -14.52
CA THR A 102 10.81 -22.00 -14.45
C THR A 102 9.69 -22.67 -13.65
N HIS A 103 9.18 -22.00 -12.63
CA HIS A 103 8.18 -22.55 -11.71
C HIS A 103 6.82 -21.84 -11.81
N ASP A 104 6.66 -20.94 -12.78
CA ASP A 104 5.45 -20.14 -13.01
C ASP A 104 4.90 -19.57 -11.70
N HIS A 105 5.79 -19.02 -10.84
CA HIS A 105 5.38 -18.55 -9.53
C HIS A 105 4.79 -17.13 -9.62
N GLY A 106 3.48 -17.01 -9.41
CA GLY A 106 2.75 -15.75 -9.58
C GLY A 106 3.26 -14.57 -8.74
N ASP A 107 3.75 -14.82 -7.52
CA ASP A 107 4.30 -13.76 -6.66
C ASP A 107 5.62 -13.22 -7.24
N ALA A 108 6.49 -14.10 -7.74
CA ALA A 108 7.73 -13.70 -8.41
C ALA A 108 7.46 -12.96 -9.73
N GLN A 109 6.44 -13.36 -10.48
CA GLN A 109 6.01 -12.63 -11.68
C GLN A 109 5.58 -11.20 -11.36
N TYR A 110 4.79 -11.01 -10.29
CA TYR A 110 4.40 -9.69 -9.82
C TYR A 110 5.64 -8.87 -9.38
N GLN A 111 6.57 -9.50 -8.66
CA GLN A 111 7.80 -8.82 -8.24
C GLN A 111 8.66 -8.38 -9.43
N LEU A 112 8.87 -9.24 -10.43
CA LEU A 112 9.58 -8.86 -11.66
C LEU A 112 8.91 -7.67 -12.36
N GLY A 113 7.57 -7.69 -12.48
CA GLY A 113 6.84 -6.55 -13.03
C GLY A 113 7.11 -5.27 -12.25
N THR A 114 7.19 -5.36 -10.93
CA THR A 114 7.51 -4.24 -10.04
C THR A 114 8.95 -3.75 -10.21
N LEU A 115 9.92 -4.66 -10.39
CA LEU A 115 11.32 -4.29 -10.66
C LEU A 115 11.45 -3.46 -11.94
N TYR A 116 10.82 -3.91 -13.02
CA TYR A 116 10.80 -3.19 -14.30
C TYR A 116 9.98 -1.90 -14.23
N TYR A 117 8.88 -1.88 -13.47
CA TYR A 117 8.06 -0.68 -13.31
C TYR A 117 8.83 0.48 -12.65
N TYR A 118 9.68 0.19 -11.66
CA TYR A 118 10.46 1.21 -10.96
C TYR A 118 11.90 1.36 -11.48
N GLY A 119 12.39 0.44 -12.32
CA GLY A 119 13.78 0.43 -12.75
C GLY A 119 14.75 0.20 -11.60
N ILE A 120 14.48 -0.81 -10.77
CA ILE A 120 15.26 -1.14 -9.56
C ILE A 120 15.92 -2.52 -9.70
N CYS A 121 16.85 -2.83 -8.80
CA CYS A 121 17.60 -4.10 -8.80
C CYS A 121 18.40 -4.38 -10.09
N GLY A 122 18.90 -3.33 -10.75
CA GLY A 122 19.77 -3.47 -11.92
C GLY A 122 19.06 -3.62 -13.27
N VAL A 123 17.71 -3.60 -13.29
CA VAL A 123 16.96 -3.45 -14.55
C VAL A 123 16.63 -1.98 -14.82
N PRO A 124 16.67 -1.51 -16.07
CA PRO A 124 16.15 -0.19 -16.42
C PRO A 124 14.63 -0.16 -16.25
N GLN A 125 14.09 1.04 -16.04
CA GLN A 125 12.64 1.21 -16.03
C GLN A 125 12.06 0.88 -17.41
N ASP A 126 11.12 -0.06 -17.44
CA ASP A 126 10.48 -0.54 -18.65
C ASP A 126 9.03 -0.93 -18.36
N TYR A 127 8.10 -0.04 -18.70
CA TYR A 127 6.68 -0.28 -18.47
C TYR A 127 6.09 -1.36 -19.38
N ALA A 128 6.66 -1.60 -20.55
CA ALA A 128 6.19 -2.64 -21.46
C ALA A 128 6.55 -4.03 -20.90
N MET A 129 7.77 -4.18 -20.38
CA MET A 129 8.17 -5.40 -19.65
C MET A 129 7.36 -5.56 -18.36
N ALA A 130 7.13 -4.47 -17.61
CA ALA A 130 6.28 -4.50 -16.42
C ALA A 130 4.87 -4.99 -16.75
N HIS A 131 4.26 -4.48 -17.82
CA HIS A 131 2.95 -4.89 -18.31
C HIS A 131 2.90 -6.40 -18.61
N GLN A 132 3.88 -6.93 -19.34
CA GLN A 132 3.93 -8.36 -19.66
C GLN A 132 4.00 -9.24 -18.41
N TRP A 133 4.82 -8.86 -17.43
CA TRP A 133 4.95 -9.59 -16.18
C TRP A 133 3.68 -9.50 -15.32
N PHE A 134 3.06 -8.33 -15.23
CA PHE A 134 1.78 -8.19 -14.53
C PHE A 134 0.66 -8.96 -15.22
N LEU A 135 0.62 -9.02 -16.56
CA LEU A 135 -0.34 -9.85 -17.28
C LEU A 135 -0.18 -11.33 -16.92
N ARG A 136 1.04 -11.86 -16.91
CA ARG A 136 1.33 -13.23 -16.47
C ARG A 136 0.87 -13.46 -15.03
N ALA A 137 1.29 -12.60 -14.10
CA ALA A 137 0.88 -12.68 -12.70
C ALA A 137 -0.65 -12.61 -12.52
N SER A 138 -1.35 -11.81 -13.34
CA SER A 138 -2.79 -11.60 -13.26
C SER A 138 -3.64 -12.79 -13.74
N SER A 139 -3.04 -13.72 -14.47
CA SER A 139 -3.67 -14.92 -15.04
C SER A 139 -3.25 -16.21 -14.34
N ASN A 140 -2.32 -16.12 -13.40
CA ASN A 140 -1.76 -17.26 -12.71
C ASN A 140 -2.66 -17.72 -11.55
N LEU A 141 -3.37 -18.84 -11.76
CA LEU A 141 -4.23 -19.46 -10.74
C LEU A 141 -3.43 -20.15 -9.61
N HIS A 142 -2.12 -20.34 -9.79
CA HIS A 142 -1.21 -20.95 -8.81
C HIS A 142 -0.51 -19.91 -7.92
N SER A 143 -0.86 -18.62 -8.02
CA SER A 143 -0.39 -17.63 -7.06
C SER A 143 -0.84 -18.05 -5.64
N SER A 144 0.15 -18.22 -4.77
CA SER A 144 -0.04 -18.57 -3.36
C SER A 144 -0.79 -17.49 -2.58
N SER A 145 -0.87 -16.27 -3.11
CA SER A 145 -1.47 -15.12 -2.45
C SER A 145 -2.47 -14.40 -3.34
N SER A 146 -3.74 -14.40 -2.92
CA SER A 146 -4.77 -13.55 -3.53
C SER A 146 -4.39 -12.06 -3.50
N SER A 147 -3.46 -11.65 -2.61
CA SER A 147 -2.97 -10.27 -2.57
C SER A 147 -2.13 -9.90 -3.79
N SER A 148 -1.24 -10.78 -4.24
CA SER A 148 -0.36 -10.52 -5.39
C SER A 148 -1.16 -10.50 -6.68
N LEU A 149 -2.13 -11.40 -6.81
CA LEU A 149 -3.07 -11.41 -7.94
C LEU A 149 -3.83 -10.07 -8.03
N GLY A 150 -4.41 -9.61 -6.92
CA GLY A 150 -5.10 -8.32 -6.86
C GLY A 150 -4.16 -7.13 -7.10
N ALA A 151 -2.91 -7.21 -6.64
CA ALA A 151 -1.91 -6.17 -6.85
C ALA A 151 -1.47 -6.07 -8.32
N ALA A 152 -1.21 -7.20 -8.98
CA ALA A 152 -0.88 -7.24 -10.41
C ALA A 152 -2.03 -6.68 -11.27
N GLN A 153 -3.27 -7.10 -10.99
CA GLN A 153 -4.46 -6.57 -11.68
C GLN A 153 -4.63 -5.07 -11.46
N ASN A 154 -4.36 -4.57 -10.24
CA ASN A 154 -4.39 -3.13 -9.96
C ASN A 154 -3.27 -2.38 -10.73
N SER A 155 -2.06 -2.93 -10.78
CA SER A 155 -0.95 -2.35 -11.56
C SER A 155 -1.29 -2.27 -13.05
N LEU A 156 -1.90 -3.30 -13.64
CA LEU A 156 -2.39 -3.26 -15.02
C LEU A 156 -3.40 -2.14 -15.23
N GLY A 157 -4.34 -1.97 -14.28
CA GLY A 157 -5.29 -0.86 -14.31
C GLY A 157 -4.59 0.50 -14.41
N PHE A 158 -3.52 0.72 -13.63
CA PHE A 158 -2.73 1.95 -13.70
C PHE A 158 -1.95 2.10 -15.01
N LEU A 159 -1.37 1.03 -15.56
CA LEU A 159 -0.65 1.10 -16.83
C LEU A 159 -1.58 1.53 -17.98
N TYR A 160 -2.78 0.95 -18.06
CA TYR A 160 -3.80 1.37 -19.04
C TYR A 160 -4.35 2.77 -18.75
N GLN A 161 -4.55 3.14 -17.48
CA GLN A 161 -5.03 4.47 -17.11
C GLN A 161 -4.06 5.57 -17.55
N ARG A 162 -2.75 5.32 -17.47
CA ARG A 162 -1.69 6.29 -17.77
C ARG A 162 -1.09 6.17 -19.17
N GLY A 163 -1.35 5.07 -19.88
CA GLY A 163 -0.67 4.77 -21.15
C GLY A 163 0.82 4.45 -20.97
N TRP A 164 1.19 3.79 -19.87
CA TRP A 164 2.58 3.43 -19.58
C TRP A 164 2.89 2.04 -20.12
N GLY A 165 3.74 1.98 -21.15
CA GLY A 165 4.10 0.72 -21.82
C GLY A 165 2.99 0.11 -22.69
N VAL A 166 1.80 0.73 -22.71
CA VAL A 166 0.63 0.38 -23.50
C VAL A 166 -0.10 1.65 -23.93
N GLU A 167 -0.98 1.56 -24.93
CA GLU A 167 -1.87 2.68 -25.26
C GLU A 167 -2.80 3.00 -24.08
N GLN A 168 -3.05 4.30 -23.86
CA GLN A 168 -3.95 4.74 -22.80
C GLN A 168 -5.39 4.31 -23.11
N ASP A 169 -5.99 3.56 -22.19
CA ASP A 169 -7.36 3.07 -22.33
C ASP A 169 -8.05 3.01 -20.97
N HIS A 170 -8.94 3.98 -20.73
CA HIS A 170 -9.71 4.03 -19.48
C HIS A 170 -10.72 2.88 -19.35
N HIS A 171 -11.25 2.34 -20.44
CA HIS A 171 -12.17 1.21 -20.38
C HIS A 171 -11.44 -0.07 -19.94
N GLN A 172 -10.28 -0.37 -20.54
CA GLN A 172 -9.42 -1.47 -20.09
C GLN A 172 -8.96 -1.28 -18.64
N ALA A 173 -8.54 -0.07 -18.27
CA ALA A 173 -8.13 0.24 -16.90
C ALA A 173 -9.26 -0.07 -15.89
N LEU A 174 -10.49 0.35 -16.19
CA LEU A 174 -11.65 0.07 -15.34
C LEU A 174 -11.91 -1.44 -15.20
N GLN A 175 -11.81 -2.21 -16.29
CA GLN A 175 -11.97 -3.66 -16.23
C GLN A 175 -10.93 -4.33 -15.33
N TRP A 176 -9.67 -3.88 -15.39
CA TRP A 176 -8.61 -4.38 -14.51
C TRP A 176 -8.83 -3.98 -13.05
N PHE A 177 -9.26 -2.75 -12.77
CA PHE A 177 -9.61 -2.36 -11.41
C PHE A 177 -10.78 -3.19 -10.86
N ILE A 178 -11.81 -3.50 -11.66
CA ILE A 178 -12.93 -4.37 -11.25
C ILE A 178 -12.43 -5.78 -10.89
N LYS A 179 -11.54 -6.37 -11.71
CA LYS A 179 -10.92 -7.67 -11.40
C LYS A 179 -10.14 -7.62 -10.09
N ALA A 180 -9.30 -6.60 -9.91
CA ALA A 180 -8.52 -6.41 -8.69
C ALA A 180 -9.41 -6.21 -7.45
N ALA A 181 -10.48 -5.43 -7.56
CA ALA A 181 -11.42 -5.18 -6.47
C ALA A 181 -12.19 -6.45 -6.06
N SER A 182 -12.43 -7.37 -7.00
CA SER A 182 -13.02 -8.69 -6.73
C SER A 182 -12.08 -9.58 -5.89
N ASN A 183 -10.77 -9.32 -5.94
CA ASN A 183 -9.74 -9.89 -5.07
C ASN A 183 -9.50 -9.06 -3.79
N ASN A 184 -10.47 -8.22 -3.39
CA ASN A 184 -10.40 -7.32 -2.23
C ASN A 184 -9.24 -6.30 -2.26
N ASN A 185 -8.70 -5.97 -3.44
CA ASN A 185 -7.68 -4.94 -3.54
C ASN A 185 -8.29 -3.56 -3.24
N SER A 186 -7.89 -2.97 -2.12
CA SER A 186 -8.47 -1.71 -1.63
C SER A 186 -8.05 -0.49 -2.45
N ASN A 187 -6.87 -0.51 -3.09
CA ASN A 187 -6.45 0.52 -4.04
C ASN A 187 -7.36 0.53 -5.28
N ALA A 188 -7.64 -0.63 -5.85
CA ALA A 188 -8.53 -0.76 -6.99
C ALA A 188 -9.97 -0.33 -6.65
N GLN A 189 -10.46 -0.68 -5.45
CA GLN A 189 -11.75 -0.19 -4.95
C GLN A 189 -11.79 1.36 -4.90
N ASN A 190 -10.71 2.01 -4.48
CA ASN A 190 -10.60 3.46 -4.54
C ASN A 190 -10.65 3.98 -5.99
N GLN A 191 -9.88 3.37 -6.90
CA GLN A 191 -9.86 3.79 -8.31
C GLN A 191 -11.23 3.65 -8.98
N ILE A 192 -12.00 2.59 -8.70
CA ILE A 192 -13.37 2.47 -9.21
C ILE A 192 -14.25 3.63 -8.70
N GLY A 193 -14.08 4.04 -7.43
CA GLY A 193 -14.72 5.22 -6.88
C GLY A 193 -14.38 6.50 -7.66
N VAL A 194 -13.11 6.69 -8.04
CA VAL A 194 -12.66 7.81 -8.87
C VAL A 194 -13.33 7.77 -10.25
N TYR A 195 -13.39 6.60 -10.87
CA TYR A 195 -14.02 6.42 -12.19
C TYR A 195 -15.51 6.76 -12.18
N HIS A 196 -16.26 6.35 -11.15
CA HIS A 196 -17.66 6.75 -10.99
C HIS A 196 -17.81 8.25 -10.68
N LYS A 197 -16.95 8.82 -9.83
CA LYS A 197 -16.97 10.26 -9.51
C LYS A 197 -16.73 11.12 -10.76
N LYS A 198 -15.86 10.68 -11.68
CA LYS A 198 -15.45 11.44 -12.87
C LYS A 198 -16.16 11.04 -14.16
N GLY A 199 -16.89 9.93 -14.19
CA GLY A 199 -17.50 9.41 -15.41
C GLY A 199 -16.46 8.92 -16.44
N LEU A 200 -15.41 8.24 -15.98
CA LEU A 200 -14.34 7.71 -16.84
C LEU A 200 -14.66 6.29 -17.33
N GLY A 201 -13.99 5.85 -18.41
CA GLY A 201 -14.09 4.48 -18.90
C GLY A 201 -15.48 4.10 -19.44
N GLY A 202 -16.23 5.09 -19.97
CA GLY A 202 -17.58 4.90 -20.48
C GLY A 202 -18.69 4.99 -19.42
N LEU A 203 -18.35 5.30 -18.17
CA LEU A 203 -19.32 5.50 -17.10
C LEU A 203 -19.94 6.91 -17.16
N LYS A 204 -21.16 7.04 -16.66
CA LYS A 204 -21.71 8.35 -16.28
C LYS A 204 -21.22 8.71 -14.87
N VAL A 205 -21.12 10.00 -14.58
CA VAL A 205 -20.85 10.49 -13.22
C VAL A 205 -21.94 9.97 -12.28
N ASP A 206 -21.52 9.23 -11.25
CA ASP A 206 -22.39 8.71 -10.20
C ASP A 206 -21.70 8.82 -8.83
N HIS A 207 -22.05 9.87 -8.09
CA HIS A 207 -21.49 10.11 -6.76
C HIS A 207 -21.94 9.07 -5.73
N ARG A 208 -23.11 8.43 -5.90
CA ARG A 208 -23.59 7.41 -4.97
C ARG A 208 -22.76 6.14 -5.11
N LEU A 209 -22.51 5.68 -6.35
CA LEU A 209 -21.63 4.54 -6.58
C LEU A 209 -20.18 4.86 -6.18
N ALA A 210 -19.71 6.09 -6.43
CA ALA A 210 -18.40 6.52 -5.92
C ALA A 210 -18.31 6.41 -4.39
N PHE A 211 -19.34 6.88 -3.68
CA PHE A 211 -19.43 6.78 -2.22
C PHE A 211 -19.40 5.33 -1.73
N GLU A 212 -20.13 4.43 -2.38
CA GLU A 212 -20.13 3.00 -2.04
C GLU A 212 -18.75 2.35 -2.23
N TRP A 213 -18.06 2.67 -3.33
CA TRP A 213 -16.72 2.13 -3.61
C TRP A 213 -15.65 2.70 -2.68
N TYR A 214 -15.65 4.02 -2.44
CA TYR A 214 -14.78 4.62 -1.42
C TYR A 214 -15.05 4.04 -0.03
N SER A 215 -16.32 3.78 0.31
CA SER A 215 -16.69 3.11 1.56
C SER A 215 -16.09 1.71 1.70
N LYS A 216 -16.07 0.91 0.63
CA LYS A 216 -15.42 -0.41 0.63
C LYS A 216 -13.90 -0.27 0.81
N SER A 217 -13.28 0.62 0.03
CA SER A 217 -11.83 0.89 0.09
C SER A 217 -11.39 1.35 1.48
N ALA A 218 -12.12 2.30 2.08
CA ALA A 218 -11.82 2.87 3.38
C ALA A 218 -11.94 1.83 4.52
N LYS A 219 -12.97 0.98 4.47
CA LYS A 219 -13.17 -0.13 5.43
C LYS A 219 -12.05 -1.17 5.34
N ASN A 220 -11.49 -1.37 4.15
CA ASN A 220 -10.32 -2.22 3.92
C ASN A 220 -8.99 -1.50 4.22
N GLY A 221 -9.02 -0.36 4.90
CA GLY A 221 -7.85 0.33 5.42
C GLY A 221 -7.06 1.13 4.37
N ASN A 222 -7.62 1.42 3.21
CA ASN A 222 -6.96 2.29 2.23
C ASN A 222 -6.99 3.76 2.69
N SER A 223 -5.83 4.41 2.84
CA SER A 223 -5.76 5.81 3.30
C SER A 223 -6.39 6.79 2.29
N SER A 224 -6.13 6.63 0.99
CA SER A 224 -6.76 7.45 -0.06
C SER A 224 -8.29 7.25 -0.09
N GLY A 225 -8.76 6.02 0.07
CA GLY A 225 -10.19 5.70 0.19
C GLY A 225 -10.82 6.33 1.44
N GLN A 226 -10.12 6.34 2.56
CA GLN A 226 -10.54 7.04 3.79
C GLN A 226 -10.65 8.55 3.57
N CYS A 227 -9.65 9.19 2.94
CA CYS A 227 -9.71 10.61 2.58
C CYS A 227 -10.86 10.91 1.63
N ASN A 228 -11.02 10.12 0.57
CA ASN A 228 -12.08 10.32 -0.41
C ASN A 228 -13.45 10.16 0.23
N LEU A 229 -13.65 9.15 1.07
CA LEU A 229 -14.89 8.99 1.81
C LEU A 229 -15.17 10.15 2.77
N ALA A 230 -14.12 10.67 3.43
CA ALA A 230 -14.23 11.85 4.29
C ALA A 230 -14.73 13.07 3.49
N TRP A 231 -14.16 13.31 2.29
CA TRP A 231 -14.63 14.35 1.39
C TRP A 231 -16.08 14.15 0.94
N MET A 232 -16.49 12.92 0.62
CA MET A 232 -17.89 12.66 0.23
C MET A 232 -18.87 13.01 1.36
N TYR A 233 -18.50 12.77 2.63
CA TYR A 233 -19.28 13.23 3.78
C TYR A 233 -19.16 14.73 4.02
N TYR A 234 -17.99 15.33 3.80
CA TYR A 234 -17.75 16.76 3.98
C TYR A 234 -18.60 17.59 3.02
N ASP A 235 -18.73 17.15 1.76
CA ASP A 235 -19.48 17.86 0.72
C ASP A 235 -20.94 17.41 0.59
N GLY A 236 -21.29 16.24 1.11
CA GLY A 236 -22.58 15.61 0.84
C GLY A 236 -22.71 15.07 -0.59
N TYR A 237 -21.61 14.59 -1.18
CA TYR A 237 -21.66 13.91 -2.48
C TYR A 237 -22.01 12.42 -2.29
N GLY A 238 -23.06 11.95 -2.96
CA GLY A 238 -23.50 10.55 -2.88
C GLY A 238 -24.08 10.11 -1.53
N THR A 239 -24.10 11.01 -0.55
CA THR A 239 -24.62 10.84 0.81
C THR A 239 -25.08 12.20 1.35
N LYS A 240 -25.74 12.24 2.52
CA LYS A 240 -25.96 13.50 3.24
C LYS A 240 -24.65 14.03 3.82
N GLN A 241 -24.46 15.35 3.79
CA GLN A 241 -23.34 16.02 4.43
C GLN A 241 -23.32 15.71 5.93
N ASP A 242 -22.14 15.37 6.45
CA ASP A 242 -21.94 14.95 7.83
C ASP A 242 -20.49 15.22 8.25
N TYR A 243 -20.23 16.40 8.82
CA TYR A 243 -18.88 16.78 9.24
C TYR A 243 -18.32 15.90 10.36
N VAL A 244 -19.17 15.32 11.22
CA VAL A 244 -18.71 14.41 12.29
C VAL A 244 -18.14 13.13 11.66
N LYS A 245 -18.83 12.57 10.67
CA LYS A 245 -18.30 11.41 9.93
C LYS A 245 -17.09 11.78 9.07
N ALA A 246 -17.08 12.94 8.43
CA ALA A 246 -15.92 13.43 7.67
C ALA A 246 -14.69 13.50 8.58
N MET A 247 -14.80 14.14 9.75
CA MET A 247 -13.73 14.24 10.74
C MET A 247 -13.20 12.87 11.13
N LYS A 248 -14.11 11.93 11.44
CA LYS A 248 -13.74 10.56 11.81
C LYS A 248 -12.92 9.86 10.73
N TRP A 249 -13.27 10.02 9.45
CA TRP A 249 -12.54 9.42 8.35
C TRP A 249 -11.22 10.12 8.03
N PHE A 250 -11.16 11.45 8.15
CA PHE A 250 -9.90 12.18 8.01
C PHE A 250 -8.91 11.82 9.12
N LEU A 251 -9.35 11.68 10.38
CA LEU A 251 -8.49 11.23 11.47
C LEU A 251 -7.86 9.85 11.19
N MET A 252 -8.67 8.88 10.73
CA MET A 252 -8.15 7.56 10.36
C MET A 252 -7.10 7.60 9.24
N ALA A 253 -7.22 8.52 8.29
CA ALA A 253 -6.24 8.71 7.24
C ALA A 253 -4.99 9.48 7.73
N ALA A 254 -5.17 10.45 8.63
CA ALA A 254 -4.11 11.25 9.24
C ALA A 254 -3.17 10.37 10.10
N ASP A 255 -3.71 9.39 10.82
CA ASP A 255 -2.95 8.39 11.60
C ASP A 255 -2.05 7.52 10.71
N LYS A 256 -2.33 7.45 9.40
CA LYS A 256 -1.52 6.76 8.40
C LYS A 256 -0.55 7.68 7.66
N HIS A 257 -0.24 8.83 8.26
CA HIS A 257 0.66 9.85 7.72
C HIS A 257 0.18 10.47 6.40
N SER A 258 -1.13 10.48 6.14
CA SER A 258 -1.66 11.30 5.03
C SER A 258 -1.58 12.78 5.42
N HIS A 259 -0.57 13.48 4.89
CA HIS A 259 -0.33 14.90 5.17
C HIS A 259 -1.50 15.80 4.70
N ASP A 260 -2.27 15.37 3.70
CA ASP A 260 -3.49 16.06 3.26
C ASP A 260 -4.64 15.86 4.24
N ALA A 261 -4.80 14.65 4.78
CA ALA A 261 -5.78 14.41 5.84
C ALA A 261 -5.43 15.18 7.11
N GLN A 262 -4.14 15.23 7.48
CA GLN A 262 -3.67 16.01 8.63
C GLN A 262 -3.99 17.50 8.47
N LEU A 263 -3.72 18.08 7.29
CA LEU A 263 -4.14 19.45 6.97
C LEU A 263 -5.66 19.62 7.17
N GLN A 264 -6.48 18.74 6.60
CA GLN A 264 -7.93 18.85 6.71
C GLN A 264 -8.45 18.71 8.14
N VAL A 265 -7.88 17.81 8.95
CA VAL A 265 -8.20 17.71 10.37
C VAL A 265 -7.90 19.03 11.08
N GLY A 266 -6.73 19.64 10.80
CA GLY A 266 -6.37 20.94 11.36
C GLY A 266 -7.37 22.04 10.99
N VAL A 267 -7.79 22.09 9.73
CA VAL A 267 -8.82 23.03 9.24
C VAL A 267 -10.18 22.76 9.89
N MET A 268 -10.57 21.50 10.11
CA MET A 268 -11.84 21.17 10.75
C MET A 268 -11.86 21.55 12.24
N TYR A 269 -10.74 21.41 12.96
CA TYR A 269 -10.60 21.94 14.32
C TYR A 269 -10.64 23.47 14.37
N LEU A 270 -10.07 24.16 13.37
CA LEU A 270 -10.11 25.62 13.32
C LEU A 270 -11.53 26.15 13.12
N ASN A 271 -12.30 25.50 12.24
CA ASN A 271 -13.65 25.95 11.86
C ASN A 271 -14.77 25.32 12.69
N GLY A 272 -14.47 24.43 13.62
CA GLY A 272 -15.49 23.71 14.40
C GLY A 272 -16.37 22.78 13.57
N LEU A 273 -15.84 22.23 12.48
CA LEU A 273 -16.60 21.37 11.57
C LEU A 273 -16.61 19.95 12.11
N GLY A 274 -17.74 19.51 12.66
CA GLY A 274 -17.89 18.15 13.20
C GLY A 274 -17.13 17.88 14.50
N VAL A 275 -16.51 18.92 15.07
CA VAL A 275 -15.78 18.90 16.35
C VAL A 275 -15.90 20.27 17.01
N LYS A 276 -15.72 20.36 18.33
CA LYS A 276 -15.59 21.66 19.00
C LYS A 276 -14.31 22.35 18.48
N PRO A 277 -14.35 23.65 18.16
CA PRO A 277 -13.13 24.37 17.78
C PRO A 277 -12.02 24.24 18.82
N ASP A 278 -10.80 23.96 18.35
CA ASP A 278 -9.61 23.83 19.20
C ASP A 278 -8.35 24.26 18.43
N THR A 279 -7.85 25.46 18.76
CA THR A 279 -6.68 26.06 18.11
C THR A 279 -5.40 25.26 18.34
N MET A 280 -5.23 24.65 19.51
CA MET A 280 -4.02 23.85 19.81
C MET A 280 -4.02 22.55 19.01
N MET A 281 -5.18 21.88 18.92
CA MET A 281 -5.32 20.69 18.08
C MET A 281 -5.13 21.05 16.59
N ALA A 282 -5.67 22.19 16.14
CA ALA A 282 -5.45 22.67 14.78
C ALA A 282 -3.95 22.87 14.49
N LEU A 283 -3.22 23.58 15.36
CA LEU A 283 -1.77 23.80 15.22
C LEU A 283 -0.96 22.51 15.23
N ASN A 284 -1.32 21.54 16.08
CA ASN A 284 -0.64 20.24 16.13
C ASN A 284 -0.79 19.49 14.81
N TYR A 285 -2.01 19.37 14.27
CA TYR A 285 -2.24 18.67 13.01
C TYR A 285 -1.64 19.39 11.80
N LEU A 286 -1.65 20.73 11.78
CA LEU A 286 -0.98 21.51 10.74
C LEU A 286 0.54 21.32 10.79
N THR A 287 1.13 21.30 11.98
CA THR A 287 2.57 21.01 12.15
C THR A 287 2.90 19.61 11.64
N LEU A 288 2.09 18.61 12.00
CA LEU A 288 2.25 17.24 11.52
C LEU A 288 2.16 17.15 9.98
N ALA A 289 1.24 17.90 9.38
CA ALA A 289 1.10 17.98 7.93
C ALA A 289 2.35 18.54 7.26
N ILE A 290 2.96 19.61 7.82
CA ILE A 290 4.21 20.21 7.33
C ILE A 290 5.37 19.21 7.42
N GLU A 291 5.53 18.56 8.59
CA GLU A 291 6.57 17.56 8.83
C GLU A 291 6.47 16.38 7.85
N ASN A 292 5.25 16.00 7.48
CA ASN A 292 4.98 14.95 6.50
C ASN A 292 4.92 15.45 5.04
N GLY A 293 5.31 16.71 4.77
CA GLY A 293 5.57 17.23 3.42
C GLY A 293 4.48 18.15 2.83
N ASN A 294 3.42 18.46 3.57
CA ASN A 294 2.39 19.39 3.11
C ASN A 294 2.74 20.84 3.47
N GLN A 295 3.47 21.50 2.58
CA GLN A 295 3.90 22.89 2.78
C GLN A 295 2.72 23.88 2.84
N HIS A 296 1.56 23.55 2.27
CA HIS A 296 0.36 24.40 2.31
C HIS A 296 -0.18 24.59 3.73
N ALA A 297 0.10 23.63 4.63
CA ALA A 297 -0.26 23.77 6.03
C ALA A 297 0.49 24.90 6.75
N GLN A 298 1.63 25.38 6.20
CA GLN A 298 2.38 26.51 6.75
C GLN A 298 1.54 27.80 6.72
N GLU A 299 0.80 28.05 5.64
CA GLU A 299 -0.04 29.27 5.52
C GLU A 299 -1.08 29.36 6.64
N TYR A 300 -1.70 28.23 6.99
CA TYR A 300 -2.66 28.15 8.09
C TYR A 300 -2.00 28.29 9.45
N LYS A 301 -0.80 27.74 9.60
CA LYS A 301 -0.03 27.83 10.84
C LYS A 301 0.42 29.26 11.10
N ASP A 302 0.86 29.98 10.07
CA ASP A 302 1.27 31.38 10.16
C ASP A 302 0.07 32.27 10.51
N TYR A 303 -1.07 32.03 9.86
CA TYR A 303 -2.33 32.70 10.19
C TYR A 303 -2.74 32.50 11.65
N LEU A 304 -2.66 31.26 12.16
CA LEU A 304 -2.99 30.94 13.54
C LEU A 304 -2.01 31.54 14.56
N SER A 305 -0.72 31.57 14.22
CA SER A 305 0.30 32.19 15.09
C SER A 305 0.06 33.70 15.21
N GLY A 306 -0.27 34.37 14.09
CA GLY A 306 -0.62 35.79 14.10
C GLY A 306 -1.92 36.13 14.86
N LEU A 307 -2.86 35.18 14.98
CA LEU A 307 -4.06 35.30 15.82
C LEU A 307 -3.76 35.13 17.31
N LEU A 308 -2.80 34.27 17.67
CA LEU A 308 -2.39 34.05 19.06
C LEU A 308 -1.52 35.21 19.58
N ASP A 309 -0.71 35.81 18.71
CA ASP A 309 0.14 36.95 19.05
C ASP A 309 -0.65 38.27 19.16
N ASN A 310 -1.80 38.37 18.49
CA ASN A 310 -2.70 39.52 18.56
C ASN A 310 -4.02 39.11 19.23
N GLU A 311 -4.16 39.32 20.55
CA GLU A 311 -5.40 39.06 21.33
C GLU A 311 -6.68 39.81 20.82
N LYS A 312 -6.65 40.48 19.66
CA LYS A 312 -7.75 41.26 19.08
C LYS A 312 -7.76 41.19 17.55
N VAL A 313 -8.33 40.14 16.96
CA VAL A 313 -8.84 40.22 15.59
C VAL A 313 -10.22 39.59 15.53
N GLU A 314 -11.23 40.43 15.30
CA GLU A 314 -12.58 39.98 14.94
C GLU A 314 -12.51 39.16 13.65
N THR A 315 -13.08 37.95 13.71
CA THR A 315 -13.12 36.96 12.63
C THR A 315 -13.85 37.48 11.39
N PRO A 316 -13.23 37.50 10.19
CA PRO A 316 -13.99 37.57 8.95
C PRO A 316 -14.11 36.14 8.40
N ALA A 317 -15.28 35.53 8.60
CA ALA A 317 -15.68 34.23 8.03
C ALA A 317 -15.50 34.13 6.49
N ALA A 318 -15.28 35.25 5.79
CA ALA A 318 -15.13 35.33 4.35
C ALA A 318 -13.76 34.83 3.82
N SER A 319 -12.67 34.88 4.60
CA SER A 319 -11.35 34.38 4.14
C SER A 319 -11.25 32.85 4.17
N PHE A 320 -11.96 32.21 5.11
CA PHE A 320 -12.02 30.75 5.27
C PHE A 320 -12.70 30.03 4.10
N SER A 321 -13.70 30.67 3.47
CA SER A 321 -14.41 30.15 2.30
C SER A 321 -13.46 29.93 1.11
N ASN A 322 -12.62 30.92 0.78
CA ASN A 322 -11.74 30.84 -0.38
C ASN A 322 -10.64 29.77 -0.22
N ILE A 323 -10.16 29.61 1.00
CA ILE A 323 -9.08 28.68 1.36
C ILE A 323 -9.58 27.22 1.41
N THR A 324 -10.79 26.99 1.96
CA THR A 324 -11.49 25.70 1.86
C THR A 324 -11.71 25.33 0.39
N THR A 325 -12.09 26.30 -0.44
CA THR A 325 -12.32 26.07 -1.88
C THR A 325 -11.02 25.75 -2.65
N MET A 326 -9.86 26.29 -2.24
CA MET A 326 -8.58 25.98 -2.87
C MET A 326 -8.06 24.58 -2.51
N THR A 327 -8.13 24.18 -1.24
CA THR A 327 -7.74 22.81 -0.82
C THR A 327 -8.70 21.75 -1.38
N HIS A 328 -9.98 22.08 -1.48
CA HIS A 328 -11.00 21.26 -2.12
C HIS A 328 -10.73 21.05 -3.62
N LYS A 329 -10.53 22.13 -4.40
CA LYS A 329 -10.19 22.01 -5.83
C LYS A 329 -8.90 21.23 -6.08
N LYS A 330 -7.90 21.36 -5.21
CA LYS A 330 -6.59 20.71 -5.36
C LYS A 330 -6.58 19.25 -4.90
N SER A 331 -7.29 18.91 -3.81
CA SER A 331 -7.53 17.51 -3.43
C SER A 331 -8.43 16.79 -4.44
N MET A 332 -9.34 17.50 -5.10
CA MET A 332 -10.07 16.97 -6.27
C MET A 332 -9.20 16.81 -7.53
N SER A 333 -8.06 17.53 -7.63
CA SER A 333 -7.06 17.39 -8.70
C SER A 333 -5.90 16.45 -8.36
N MET A 334 -5.81 15.93 -7.13
CA MET A 334 -4.80 14.95 -6.67
C MET A 334 -4.99 13.54 -7.27
N ASP A 335 -5.47 13.49 -8.52
CA ASP A 335 -5.34 12.31 -9.37
C ASP A 335 -3.88 12.04 -9.74
N ASP A 336 -2.94 12.96 -9.49
CA ASP A 336 -1.53 12.62 -9.40
C ASP A 336 -1.26 12.00 -8.03
N THR A 337 -1.61 10.71 -7.97
CA THR A 337 -1.08 9.73 -7.05
C THR A 337 0.43 9.94 -6.94
N THR A 338 0.87 10.64 -5.90
CA THR A 338 2.20 10.42 -5.32
C THR A 338 2.36 8.93 -5.28
N THR A 339 3.39 8.44 -5.98
CA THR A 339 3.87 7.07 -5.92
C THR A 339 3.64 6.57 -4.51
N THR A 340 2.58 5.77 -4.34
CA THR A 340 2.48 4.93 -3.16
C THR A 340 3.63 3.99 -3.36
N THR A 341 4.80 4.39 -2.83
CA THR A 341 5.82 3.47 -2.41
C THR A 341 5.00 2.51 -1.59
N LEU A 342 4.76 1.31 -2.14
CA LEU A 342 4.48 0.18 -1.29
C LEU A 342 5.63 0.22 -0.31
N ARG A 343 5.39 0.74 0.91
CA ARG A 343 6.23 0.45 2.04
C ARG A 343 6.21 -1.07 2.05
N LEU A 344 7.29 -1.65 1.54
CA LEU A 344 7.69 -3.00 1.88
C LEU A 344 7.41 -3.11 3.37
N TYR A 345 6.57 -4.06 3.77
CA TYR A 345 6.34 -4.35 5.17
C TYR A 345 7.69 -4.66 5.80
N THR A 346 8.36 -3.65 6.34
CA THR A 346 9.52 -3.80 7.20
C THR A 346 8.95 -3.96 8.60
N THR A 347 8.75 -5.22 9.00
CA THR A 347 8.86 -5.53 10.42
C THR A 347 10.31 -5.20 10.82
N ASN A 348 10.43 -4.14 11.63
CA ASN A 348 11.60 -3.71 12.41
C ASN A 348 12.67 -2.88 11.68
N GLY A 349 12.59 -1.55 11.93
CA GLY A 349 13.68 -0.63 12.27
C GLY A 349 15.00 -0.70 11.51
N ALA A 350 15.16 0.12 10.47
CA ALA A 350 16.41 0.79 10.05
C ALA A 350 16.10 1.90 9.02
N PRO A 351 16.91 2.97 8.90
CA PRO A 351 16.51 4.27 8.36
C PRO A 351 16.42 4.34 6.83
N SER A 352 15.51 5.18 6.35
CA SER A 352 15.19 5.44 4.95
C SER A 352 16.28 6.26 4.24
N HIS A 353 16.91 5.69 3.21
CA HIS A 353 17.66 6.47 2.22
C HIS A 353 16.71 6.94 1.10
N HIS A 354 16.52 8.26 1.05
CA HIS A 354 15.85 8.98 -0.04
C HIS A 354 16.66 8.82 -1.34
N ILE A 355 16.02 8.37 -2.42
CA ILE A 355 16.51 8.57 -3.79
C ILE A 355 15.47 9.47 -4.51
N PRO A 356 15.84 10.70 -4.93
CA PRO A 356 14.91 11.59 -5.61
C PRO A 356 14.66 11.11 -7.05
N ALA A 357 13.38 11.05 -7.44
CA ALA A 357 12.98 10.86 -8.83
C ALA A 357 13.31 12.13 -9.63
N LYS A 358 14.11 12.00 -10.69
CA LYS A 358 14.34 13.08 -11.66
C LYS A 358 13.09 13.26 -12.52
N HIS A 359 12.43 14.40 -12.39
CA HIS A 359 11.43 14.86 -13.34
C HIS A 359 12.09 15.16 -14.69
N HIS A 360 11.68 14.46 -15.75
CA HIS A 360 11.90 14.92 -17.11
C HIS A 360 10.73 15.78 -17.54
N SER A 361 10.98 17.09 -17.62
CA SER A 361 10.14 18.06 -18.31
C SER A 361 10.25 17.84 -19.82
N HIS A 362 9.19 17.35 -20.46
CA HIS A 362 9.01 17.54 -21.90
C HIS A 362 8.40 18.93 -22.12
N GLN A 363 9.23 19.87 -22.57
CA GLN A 363 8.75 21.05 -23.28
C GLN A 363 8.46 20.65 -24.73
N THR A 364 7.27 21.04 -25.20
CA THR A 364 6.83 21.06 -26.59
C THR A 364 7.72 21.91 -27.48
#